data_AF-A0A382X8E3-F1
#
_entry.id   AF-A0A382X8E3-F1
#
_cell.length_a   1.000
_cell.length_b   1.000
_cell.length_c   1.000
_cell.angle_alpha   90.00
_cell.angle_beta   90.00
_cell.angle_gamma   90.00
#
_symmetry.space_group_name_H-M   'P 1'
#
loop_
_entity.id
_entity.type
_entity.pdbx_description
1 polymer ?
#
loop_
_entity_poly.entity_id
_entity_poly.type
_entity_poly.pdbx_seq_one_letter_code
_entity_poly.pdbx_strand_id
1 'polypeptide(L)'
;MYAREEPRLRTMFAIPNQGGQGKGAIIRGKKMVREGLRKGVPDIFLPVVTHEFGGLFIEMKSEKGRPSDEQIEFLNMLTGAGYLCGICHSFEQARSLIMDYLNSELDLSNP
;
A
#
# COMPACT_ATOMS: atom_id res chain seq x y z
N MET A 1 8.06 15.59 7.30
CA MET A 1 9.05 14.53 7.57
C MET A 1 9.49 13.97 6.24
N TYR A 2 10.76 14.15 5.91
CA TYR A 2 11.30 13.77 4.60
C TYR A 2 12.34 12.68 4.76
N ALA A 3 12.68 12.01 3.66
CA ALA A 3 13.74 11.00 3.57
C ALA A 3 15.15 11.46 4.02
N ARG A 4 15.30 12.73 4.42
CA ARG A 4 16.48 13.28 5.11
C ARG A 4 16.49 12.97 6.60
N GLU A 5 15.32 12.96 7.23
CA GLU A 5 15.14 12.73 8.67
C GLU A 5 14.91 11.24 8.97
N GLU A 6 14.26 10.53 8.04
CA GLU A 6 14.07 9.08 8.11
C GLU A 6 14.59 8.42 6.82
N PRO A 7 15.85 7.95 6.80
CA PRO A 7 16.47 7.37 5.60
C PRO A 7 15.73 6.13 5.07
N ARG A 8 15.04 5.37 5.93
CA ARG A 8 14.30 4.16 5.53
C ARG A 8 13.19 4.46 4.53
N LEU A 9 12.59 5.66 4.58
CA LEU A 9 11.56 6.09 3.61
C LEU A 9 12.06 6.20 2.16
N ARG A 10 13.38 6.20 1.92
CA ARG A 10 13.93 6.22 0.56
C ARG A 10 13.61 4.96 -0.23
N THR A 11 13.32 3.85 0.44
CA THR A 11 12.98 2.58 -0.20
C THR A 11 11.49 2.44 -0.49
N MET A 12 10.67 3.39 -0.02
CA MET A 12 9.23 3.40 -0.29
C MET A 12 8.94 3.77 -1.74
N PHE A 13 8.02 3.06 -2.37
CA PHE A 13 7.59 3.38 -3.73
C PHE A 13 6.10 3.13 -3.93
N ALA A 14 5.52 3.91 -4.83
CA ALA A 14 4.18 3.67 -5.33
C ALA A 14 4.24 2.51 -6.34
N ILE A 15 3.32 1.56 -6.19
CA ILE A 15 3.06 0.52 -7.18
C ILE A 15 2.02 1.10 -8.14
N PRO A 16 2.35 1.29 -9.43
CA PRO A 16 1.39 1.82 -10.38
C PRO A 16 0.22 0.86 -10.52
N ASN A 17 -0.97 1.30 -10.13
CA ASN A 17 -2.21 0.53 -10.25
C ASN A 17 -3.00 0.90 -11.52
N GLN A 18 -3.81 -0.04 -11.98
CA GLN A 18 -4.68 0.15 -13.13
C GLN A 18 -5.88 1.02 -12.73
N GLY A 19 -5.97 2.22 -13.32
CA GLY A 19 -7.05 3.17 -13.06
C GLY A 19 -7.17 4.22 -14.15
N GLY A 20 -8.31 4.91 -14.17
CA GLY A 20 -8.67 5.92 -15.16
C GLY A 20 -9.66 5.43 -16.21
N GLN A 21 -10.19 6.38 -16.99
CA GLN A 21 -11.23 6.13 -18.00
C GLN A 21 -10.70 6.42 -19.41
N GLY A 22 -11.35 5.82 -20.42
CA GLY A 22 -11.05 6.05 -21.83
C GLY A 22 -9.98 5.13 -22.43
N LYS A 23 -9.80 5.24 -23.75
CA LYS A 23 -8.96 4.31 -24.55
C LYS A 23 -7.51 4.24 -24.06
N GLY A 24 -6.91 5.38 -23.71
CA GLY A 24 -5.52 5.44 -23.23
C GLY A 24 -5.32 4.67 -21.92
N ALA A 25 -6.22 4.83 -20.94
CA ALA A 25 -6.16 4.13 -19.67
C ALA A 25 -6.30 2.61 -19.84
N ILE A 26 -7.19 2.17 -20.72
CA ILE A 26 -7.40 0.74 -21.03
C ILE A 26 -6.15 0.13 -21.68
N ILE A 27 -5.52 0.83 -22.64
CA ILE A 27 -4.30 0.35 -23.30
C ILE A 27 -3.15 0.25 -22.30
N ARG A 28 -2.97 1.27 -21.44
CA ARG A 28 -1.95 1.26 -20.38
C ARG A 28 -2.19 0.12 -19.40
N GLY A 29 -3.42 -0.08 -18.94
CA GLY A 29 -3.79 -1.17 -18.03
C GLY A 29 -3.47 -2.55 -18.63
N LYS A 30 -3.80 -2.78 -19.90
CA LYS A 30 -3.45 -4.04 -20.60
C LYS A 30 -1.93 -4.26 -20.67
N LYS A 31 -1.15 -3.20 -20.89
CA LYS A 31 0.32 -3.28 -20.89
C LYS A 31 0.84 -3.64 -19.50
N MET A 32 0.35 -2.97 -18.45
CA MET A 32 0.75 -3.23 -17.06
C MET A 32 0.45 -4.66 -16.64
N VAL A 33 -0.72 -5.21 -17.00
CA VAL A 33 -1.06 -6.62 -16.74
C VAL A 33 -0.08 -7.57 -17.45
N ARG A 34 0.31 -7.27 -18.69
CA ARG A 34 1.33 -8.05 -19.43
C ARG A 34 2.72 -7.95 -18.82
N GLU A 35 3.02 -6.83 -18.16
CA GLU A 35 4.26 -6.61 -17.41
C GLU A 35 4.21 -7.24 -16.00
N GLY A 36 3.11 -7.89 -15.63
CA GLY A 36 2.98 -8.65 -14.39
C GLY A 36 2.16 -7.98 -13.29
N LEU A 37 1.53 -6.82 -13.56
CA LEU A 37 0.61 -6.22 -12.60
C LEU A 37 -0.55 -7.18 -12.31
N ARG A 38 -0.72 -7.52 -11.03
CA ARG A 38 -1.88 -8.29 -10.57
C ARG A 38 -3.00 -7.34 -10.15
N LYS A 39 -4.24 -7.77 -10.36
CA LYS A 39 -5.41 -7.02 -9.88
C LYS A 39 -5.42 -7.05 -8.35
N GLY A 40 -5.71 -5.91 -7.73
CA GLY A 40 -5.83 -5.80 -6.26
C GLY A 40 -4.52 -5.49 -5.52
N VAL A 41 -3.38 -5.37 -6.21
CA VAL A 41 -2.10 -5.01 -5.56
C VAL A 41 -2.25 -3.63 -4.88
N PRO A 42 -1.79 -3.46 -3.62
CA PRO A 42 -1.87 -2.18 -2.92
C PRO A 42 -1.07 -1.06 -3.58
N ASP A 43 -1.44 0.19 -3.35
CA ASP A 43 -0.84 1.36 -4.02
C ASP A 43 0.61 1.66 -3.60
N ILE A 44 1.00 1.35 -2.38
CA ILE A 44 2.31 1.72 -1.83
C ILE A 44 2.94 0.52 -1.13
N PHE A 45 4.25 0.36 -1.29
CA PHE A 45 5.04 -0.59 -0.54
C PHE A 45 6.26 0.07 0.12
N LEU A 46 6.45 -0.24 1.40
CA LEU A 46 7.62 0.11 2.19
C LEU A 46 8.36 -1.18 2.60
N PRO A 47 9.47 -1.51 1.92
CA PRO A 47 10.24 -2.73 2.16
C PRO A 47 11.20 -2.56 3.35
N VAL A 48 10.65 -2.32 4.54
CA VAL A 48 11.42 -2.20 5.78
C VAL A 48 10.97 -3.32 6.69
N VAL A 49 11.86 -4.24 7.06
CA VAL A 49 11.53 -5.33 7.97
C VAL A 49 11.52 -4.81 9.41
N THR A 50 10.51 -5.20 10.19
CA THR A 50 10.46 -5.02 11.64
C THR A 50 10.58 -6.38 12.34
N HIS A 51 10.53 -6.39 13.68
CA HIS A 51 10.49 -7.65 14.41
C HIS A 51 9.24 -8.50 14.07
N GLU A 52 8.13 -7.85 13.72
CA GLU A 52 6.82 -8.50 13.53
C GLU A 52 6.46 -8.71 12.05
N PHE A 53 6.93 -7.84 11.15
CA PHE A 53 6.48 -7.80 9.76
C PHE A 53 7.61 -7.71 8.75
N GLY A 54 7.45 -8.36 7.60
CA GLY A 54 8.40 -8.33 6.49
C GLY A 54 8.38 -7.05 5.63
N GLY A 55 7.44 -6.15 5.89
CA GLY A 55 7.24 -4.89 5.18
C GLY A 55 5.83 -4.33 5.41
N LEU A 56 5.58 -3.11 4.92
CA LEU A 56 4.30 -2.43 5.02
C LEU A 56 3.72 -2.15 3.62
N PHE A 57 2.49 -2.61 3.39
CA PHE A 57 1.67 -2.24 2.23
C PHE A 57 0.58 -1.25 2.64
N ILE A 58 0.31 -0.26 1.78
CA ILE A 58 -0.77 0.71 1.98
C ILE A 58 -1.64 0.78 0.73
N GLU A 59 -2.94 0.63 0.91
CA GLU A 59 -3.98 0.88 -0.08
C GLU A 59 -4.62 2.24 0.21
N MET A 60 -4.57 3.17 -0.75
CA MET A 60 -5.07 4.52 -0.60
C MET A 60 -6.50 4.63 -1.13
N LYS A 61 -7.42 5.08 -0.30
CA LYS A 61 -8.80 5.39 -0.71
C LYS A 61 -9.08 6.88 -0.58
N SER A 62 -10.09 7.34 -1.32
CA SER A 62 -10.72 8.61 -0.99
C SER A 62 -11.48 8.49 0.33
N GLU A 63 -11.86 9.60 0.93
CA GLU A 63 -12.61 9.66 2.20
C GLU A 63 -13.82 8.71 2.23
N LYS A 64 -14.52 8.55 1.11
CA LYS A 64 -15.69 7.65 0.96
C LYS A 64 -15.41 6.40 0.13
N GLY A 65 -14.19 6.28 -0.42
CA GLY A 65 -13.81 5.16 -1.26
C GLY A 65 -13.68 3.90 -0.43
N ARG A 66 -14.10 2.76 -0.98
CA ARG A 66 -13.93 1.45 -0.34
C ARG A 66 -12.98 0.59 -1.17
N PRO A 67 -12.16 -0.27 -0.54
CA PRO A 67 -11.40 -1.26 -1.30
C PRO A 67 -12.37 -2.17 -2.07
N SER A 68 -11.96 -2.64 -3.25
CA SER A 68 -12.71 -3.68 -3.97
C SER A 68 -12.49 -5.04 -3.30
N ASP A 69 -13.34 -6.02 -3.61
CA ASP A 69 -13.22 -7.37 -3.08
C ASP A 69 -11.84 -7.98 -3.41
N GLU A 70 -11.30 -7.73 -4.61
CA GLU A 70 -9.97 -8.22 -4.99
C GLU A 70 -8.84 -7.51 -4.23
N GLN A 71 -9.04 -6.24 -3.84
CA GLN A 71 -8.07 -5.54 -2.99
C GLN A 71 -8.08 -6.14 -1.57
N ILE A 72 -9.26 -6.41 -1.02
CA ILE A 72 -9.39 -7.07 0.29
C ILE A 72 -8.74 -8.46 0.26
N GLU A 73 -9.02 -9.26 -0.77
CA GLU A 73 -8.41 -10.59 -0.93
C GLU A 73 -6.88 -10.50 -0.99
N PHE A 74 -6.34 -9.54 -1.76
CA PHE A 74 -4.90 -9.36 -1.86
C PHE A 74 -4.25 -8.94 -0.55
N LEU A 75 -4.86 -7.99 0.17
CA LEU A 75 -4.40 -7.56 1.49
C LEU A 75 -4.42 -8.73 2.49
N ASN A 76 -5.45 -9.57 2.47
CA ASN A 76 -5.51 -10.76 3.33
C ASN A 76 -4.39 -11.77 3.02
N MET A 77 -4.07 -11.99 1.74
CA MET A 77 -2.95 -12.85 1.35
C MET A 77 -1.61 -12.28 1.83
N LEU A 78 -1.40 -10.96 1.73
CA LEU A 78 -0.19 -10.30 2.20
C LEU A 78 -0.06 -10.36 3.72
N THR A 79 -1.15 -10.11 4.46
CA THR A 79 -1.19 -10.27 5.91
C THR A 79 -0.87 -11.70 6.32
N GLY A 80 -1.47 -12.70 5.65
CA GLY A 80 -1.17 -14.12 5.88
C GLY A 80 0.28 -14.51 5.55
N ALA A 81 0.95 -13.74 4.70
CA ALA A 81 2.36 -13.90 4.38
C ALA A 81 3.32 -13.13 5.31
N GLY A 82 2.80 -12.46 6.35
CA GLY A 82 3.60 -11.77 7.36
C GLY A 82 3.94 -10.30 7.03
N TYR A 83 3.18 -9.65 6.15
CA TYR A 83 3.28 -8.22 5.91
C TYR A 83 2.24 -7.45 6.71
N LEU A 84 2.55 -6.23 7.15
CA LEU A 84 1.53 -5.32 7.63
C LEU A 84 0.83 -4.69 6.44
N CYS A 85 -0.50 -4.60 6.50
CA CYS A 85 -1.33 -4.00 5.47
C CYS A 85 -2.24 -2.95 6.11
N GLY A 86 -2.35 -1.77 5.50
CA GLY A 86 -3.28 -0.74 5.95
C GLY A 86 -4.07 -0.11 4.81
N ILE A 87 -5.33 0.23 5.10
CA ILE A 87 -6.17 1.02 4.20
C ILE A 87 -6.20 2.44 4.74
N CYS A 88 -5.75 3.42 3.94
CA CYS A 88 -5.67 4.80 4.37
C CYS A 88 -6.54 5.71 3.51
N HIS A 89 -7.37 6.52 4.16
CA HIS A 89 -8.32 7.44 3.50
C HIS A 89 -7.77 8.86 3.34
N SER A 90 -6.56 9.12 3.83
CA SER A 90 -5.91 10.41 3.75
C SER A 90 -4.39 10.28 3.84
N PHE A 91 -3.69 11.33 3.42
CA PHE A 91 -2.25 11.45 3.62
C PHE A 91 -1.86 11.35 5.10
N GLU A 92 -2.61 11.99 6.00
CA GLU A 92 -2.30 11.97 7.43
C GLU A 92 -2.44 10.57 8.03
N GLN A 93 -3.46 9.80 7.62
CA GLN A 93 -3.58 8.40 8.05
C GLN A 93 -2.41 7.55 7.58
N ALA A 94 -2.04 7.66 6.29
CA ALA A 94 -0.90 6.93 5.73
C ALA A 94 0.40 7.33 6.44
N ARG A 95 0.59 8.62 6.71
CA ARG A 95 1.74 9.14 7.43
C ARG A 95 1.82 8.56 8.85
N SER A 96 0.73 8.59 9.62
CA SER A 96 0.70 8.04 10.97
C SER A 96 1.03 6.55 10.95
N LEU A 97 0.36 5.76 10.10
CA LEU A 97 0.61 4.32 9.97
C LEU A 97 2.08 4.02 9.65
N ILE A 98 2.70 4.79 8.74
CA ILE A 98 4.12 4.63 8.41
C ILE A 98 5.01 4.91 9.62
N MET A 99 4.71 5.96 10.39
CA MET A 99 5.52 6.31 11.56
C MET A 99 5.36 5.27 12.67
N ASP A 100 4.14 4.83 12.94
CA ASP A 100 3.84 3.81 13.95
C ASP A 100 4.54 2.49 13.58
N TYR A 101 4.49 2.12 12.30
CA TYR A 101 5.23 0.97 11.75
C TYR A 101 6.74 1.07 11.96
N LEU A 102 7.32 2.23 11.66
CA LEU A 102 8.77 2.44 11.76
C LEU A 102 9.29 2.57 13.19
N ASN A 103 8.43 2.98 14.12
CA ASN A 103 8.73 3.15 15.54
C ASN A 103 8.36 1.93 16.39
N SER A 104 7.70 0.91 15.80
CA SER A 104 7.18 -0.26 16.52
C SER A 104 6.18 0.07 17.64
N GLU A 105 5.53 1.23 17.56
CA GLU A 105 4.40 1.63 18.42
C GLU A 105 3.09 1.36 17.68
N LEU A 106 2.92 0.13 17.17
CA LEU A 106 1.72 -0.23 16.41
C LEU A 106 0.56 -0.51 17.37
N ASP A 107 -0.42 0.39 17.40
CA ASP A 107 -1.73 0.12 17.99
C ASP A 107 -2.58 -0.71 17.01
N LEU A 108 -2.57 -2.04 17.19
CA LEU A 108 -3.29 -2.99 16.34
C LEU A 108 -4.81 -3.03 16.61
N SER A 109 -5.37 -2.06 17.34
CA SER A 109 -6.79 -2.07 17.72
C SER A 109 -7.77 -1.63 16.62
N ASN A 110 -7.28 -1.19 15.45
CA ASN A 110 -8.13 -0.73 14.35
C ASN A 110 -7.69 -1.30 12.98
N PRO A 111 -8.35 -2.36 12.47
CA PRO A 111 -8.16 -2.89 11.12
C PRO A 111 -8.85 -2.06 10.03
#